data_AF-A0A526YNM7-F1
#
_entry.id   AF-A0A526YNM7-F1
#
_cell.length_a   1.000
_cell.length_b   1.000
_cell.length_c   1.000
_cell.angle_alpha   90.00
_cell.angle_beta   90.00
_cell.angle_gamma   90.00
#
_symmetry.space_group_name_H-M   'P 1'
#
loop_
_entity.id
_entity.type
_entity.pdbx_description
1 polymer ?
#
loop_
_entity_poly.entity_id
_entity_poly.type
_entity_poly.pdbx_seq_one_letter_code
_entity_poly.pdbx_strand_id
1 'polypeptide(L)'
;ILKNAISYLNVAVLCVFYGRLSHALRIGVFRSILNRPLAELEREPVGRFLNVLTTETWRATDAINSLFTIVTSTSTIVVFLTLLFLLSWQLSAVALACTALIPPLVHLINMRVKRMSRVALAANEALAQQTWSSLNALRTIHICGRSAAEVLRFQKSSDLVRRRFLRMALISAGTAPVTEVLVSAAIAVIAVLVSNTGVGLATLVGFLAILLRLQPRILALVSAQANLLSHHGSVVAVGEALAASRAPSTPDGGAPFTALRDGIQVRDLTLLYPGTSRPVLSDVSLTVKRGTMVAIVGSSGSGKSTLLDVLLGFQRPTRGEVLVDATPLSKIDLKSWRSRISVVDQDPYVFD
;
A
#
# COMPACT_ATOMS: atom_id res chain seq x y z
N ILE A 1 -8.09 14.99 35.99
CA ILE A 1 -9.32 14.39 35.39
C ILE A 1 -9.57 14.98 34.00
N LEU A 2 -9.82 16.29 33.85
CA LEU A 2 -10.11 16.93 32.56
C LEU A 2 -9.09 16.61 31.44
N LYS A 3 -7.78 16.75 31.72
CA LYS A 3 -6.70 16.38 30.78
C LYS A 3 -6.85 14.95 30.26
N ASN A 4 -7.11 13.99 31.15
CA ASN A 4 -7.20 12.58 30.78
C ASN A 4 -8.47 12.29 29.98
N ALA A 5 -9.59 12.95 30.32
CA ALA A 5 -10.83 12.87 29.56
C ALA A 5 -10.66 13.41 28.14
N ILE A 6 -10.02 14.59 27.98
CA ILE A 6 -9.70 15.17 26.67
C ILE A 6 -8.74 14.27 25.89
N SER A 7 -7.70 13.75 26.54
CA SER A 7 -6.75 12.84 25.91
C SER A 7 -7.42 11.56 25.41
N TYR A 8 -8.34 10.99 26.20
CA TYR A 8 -9.11 9.82 25.80
C TYR A 8 -10.04 10.14 24.64
N LEU A 9 -10.78 11.26 24.70
CA LEU A 9 -11.66 11.70 23.62
C LEU A 9 -10.87 11.90 22.31
N ASN A 10 -9.69 12.52 22.39
CA ASN A 10 -8.83 12.69 21.23
C ASN A 10 -8.40 11.35 20.63
N VAL A 11 -7.98 10.39 21.47
CA VAL A 11 -7.64 9.03 21.01
C VAL A 11 -8.85 8.32 20.39
N ALA A 12 -10.02 8.42 21.01
CA ALA A 12 -11.24 7.80 20.52
C ALA A 12 -11.66 8.37 19.15
N VAL A 13 -11.65 9.69 19.00
CA VAL A 13 -11.96 10.36 17.72
C VAL A 13 -10.95 9.96 16.65
N LEU A 14 -9.65 9.95 16.97
CA LEU A 14 -8.61 9.53 16.03
C LEU A 14 -8.76 8.06 15.63
N CYS A 15 -9.09 7.16 16.56
CA CYS A 15 -9.36 5.75 16.25
C CYS A 15 -10.55 5.57 15.31
N VAL A 16 -11.67 6.27 15.57
CA VAL A 16 -12.86 6.21 14.71
C VAL A 16 -12.56 6.76 13.31
N PHE A 17 -11.87 7.90 13.24
CA PHE A 17 -11.45 8.50 11.97
C PHE A 17 -10.52 7.55 11.20
N TYR A 18 -9.51 7.00 11.87
CA TYR A 18 -8.56 6.06 11.29
C TYR A 18 -9.25 4.82 10.71
N GLY A 19 -10.16 4.22 11.49
CA GLY A 19 -10.92 3.04 11.05
C GLY A 19 -11.79 3.33 9.83
N ARG A 20 -12.51 4.46 9.82
CA ARG A 20 -13.34 4.88 8.68
C ARG A 20 -12.51 5.18 7.44
N LEU A 21 -11.38 5.85 7.59
CA LEU A 21 -10.48 6.18 6.49
C LEU A 21 -9.87 4.94 5.86
N SER A 22 -9.35 4.02 6.68
CA SER A 22 -8.78 2.76 6.21
C SER A 22 -9.83 1.93 5.45
N HIS A 23 -11.05 1.86 5.99
CA HIS A 23 -12.17 1.20 5.34
C HIS A 23 -12.54 1.84 3.99
N ALA A 24 -12.66 3.17 3.94
CA ALA A 24 -12.99 3.90 2.73
C ALA A 24 -11.92 3.71 1.63
N LEU A 25 -10.63 3.74 2.00
CA LEU A 25 -9.53 3.47 1.06
C LEU A 25 -9.59 2.05 0.50
N ARG A 26 -9.84 1.03 1.35
CA ARG A 26 -9.97 -0.37 0.90
C ARG A 26 -11.14 -0.56 -0.05
N ILE A 27 -12.31 -0.02 0.28
CA ILE A 27 -13.49 -0.08 -0.62
C ILE A 27 -13.19 0.65 -1.94
N GLY A 28 -12.59 1.83 -1.87
CA GLY A 28 -12.26 2.61 -3.07
C GLY A 28 -11.30 1.87 -3.99
N VAL A 29 -10.22 1.29 -3.44
CA VAL A 29 -9.26 0.49 -4.20
C VAL A 29 -9.90 -0.77 -4.75
N PHE A 30 -10.68 -1.50 -3.95
CA PHE A 30 -11.35 -2.72 -4.41
C PHE A 30 -12.33 -2.44 -5.55
N ARG A 31 -13.15 -1.39 -5.41
CA ARG A 31 -14.05 -0.93 -6.48
C ARG A 31 -13.28 -0.52 -7.73
N SER A 32 -12.14 0.17 -7.57
CA SER A 32 -11.27 0.52 -8.69
C SER A 32 -10.81 -0.72 -9.45
N ILE A 33 -10.32 -1.75 -8.73
CA ILE A 33 -9.84 -3.00 -9.33
C ILE A 33 -10.96 -3.69 -10.10
N LEU A 34 -12.15 -3.82 -9.51
CA LEU A 34 -13.29 -4.50 -10.15
C LEU A 34 -13.82 -3.78 -11.40
N ASN A 35 -13.63 -2.47 -11.50
CA ASN A 35 -14.08 -1.69 -12.64
C ASN A 35 -13.03 -1.60 -13.77
N ARG A 36 -11.80 -2.11 -13.58
CA ARG A 36 -10.78 -2.10 -14.63
C ARG A 36 -11.09 -3.13 -15.72
N PRO A 37 -10.70 -2.86 -16.99
CA PRO A 37 -10.78 -3.87 -18.04
C PRO A 37 -9.99 -5.13 -17.68
N LEU A 38 -10.56 -6.31 -17.93
CA LEU A 38 -9.91 -7.60 -17.64
C LEU A 38 -8.53 -7.71 -18.31
N ALA A 39 -8.39 -7.20 -19.55
CA ALA A 39 -7.14 -7.19 -20.29
C ALA A 39 -5.99 -6.40 -19.61
N GLU A 40 -6.30 -5.45 -18.73
CA GLU A 40 -5.31 -4.74 -17.91
C GLU A 40 -4.99 -5.52 -16.63
N LEU A 41 -6.00 -6.15 -16.02
CA LEU A 41 -5.85 -6.97 -14.82
C LEU A 41 -4.98 -8.20 -15.08
N GLU A 42 -5.11 -8.84 -16.25
CA GLU A 42 -4.30 -10.00 -16.65
C GLU A 42 -2.81 -9.68 -16.84
N ARG A 43 -2.45 -8.41 -17.06
CA ARG A 43 -1.05 -7.98 -17.21
C ARG A 43 -0.37 -7.73 -15.89
N GLU A 44 -1.12 -7.46 -14.84
CA GLU A 44 -0.58 -7.22 -13.52
C GLU A 44 -0.64 -8.50 -12.67
N PRO A 45 0.43 -8.83 -11.94
CA PRO A 45 0.39 -9.98 -11.04
C PRO A 45 -0.65 -9.76 -9.94
N VAL A 46 -1.51 -10.75 -9.71
CA VAL A 46 -2.56 -10.73 -8.67
C VAL A 46 -1.99 -10.33 -7.29
N GLY A 47 -0.76 -10.75 -7.00
CA GLY A 47 -0.04 -10.38 -5.78
C GLY A 47 0.13 -8.87 -5.56
N ARG A 48 0.24 -8.07 -6.64
CA ARG A 48 0.31 -6.60 -6.54
C ARG A 48 -1.00 -6.03 -6.02
N PHE A 49 -2.14 -6.42 -6.58
CA PHE A 49 -3.45 -5.98 -6.12
C PHE A 49 -3.71 -6.38 -4.66
N LEU A 50 -3.36 -7.62 -4.31
CA LEU A 50 -3.45 -8.10 -2.93
C LEU A 50 -2.56 -7.27 -1.99
N ASN A 51 -1.33 -6.95 -2.37
CA ASN A 51 -0.46 -6.11 -1.55
C ASN A 51 -1.01 -4.68 -1.40
N VAL A 52 -1.55 -4.09 -2.46
CA VAL A 52 -2.16 -2.75 -2.38
C VAL A 52 -3.35 -2.77 -1.41
N LEU A 53 -4.24 -3.76 -1.54
CA LEU A 53 -5.43 -3.90 -0.70
C LEU A 53 -5.10 -4.19 0.77
N THR A 54 -4.17 -5.09 1.04
CA THR A 54 -3.90 -5.58 2.39
C THR A 54 -2.85 -4.76 3.13
N THR A 55 -1.79 -4.32 2.44
CA THR A 55 -0.63 -3.65 3.06
C THR A 55 -0.60 -2.15 2.76
N GLU A 56 -0.67 -1.75 1.49
CA GLU A 56 -0.42 -0.35 1.12
C GLU A 56 -1.56 0.58 1.57
N THR A 57 -2.82 0.15 1.56
CA THR A 57 -3.94 0.93 2.12
C THR A 57 -3.76 1.21 3.62
N TRP A 58 -3.24 0.24 4.37
CA TRP A 58 -2.97 0.39 5.80
C TRP A 58 -1.82 1.39 6.02
N ARG A 59 -0.70 1.23 5.31
CA ARG A 59 0.45 2.16 5.35
C ARG A 59 0.09 3.59 4.92
N ALA A 60 -0.76 3.74 3.90
CA ALA A 60 -1.26 5.05 3.49
C ALA A 60 -2.12 5.71 4.58
N THR A 61 -2.89 4.92 5.34
CA THR A 61 -3.64 5.41 6.51
C THR A 61 -2.68 5.84 7.63
N ASP A 62 -1.61 5.08 7.88
CA ASP A 62 -0.58 5.43 8.87
C ASP A 62 0.22 6.70 8.51
N ALA A 63 0.40 6.98 7.22
CA ALA A 63 0.98 8.24 6.76
C ALA A 63 0.14 9.44 7.23
N ILE A 64 -1.19 9.33 7.16
CA ILE A 64 -2.11 10.37 7.62
C ILE A 64 -2.06 10.53 9.13
N ASN A 65 -1.96 9.43 9.88
CA ASN A 65 -1.75 9.49 11.33
C ASN A 65 -0.41 10.16 11.71
N SER A 66 0.64 9.91 10.92
CA SER A 66 1.93 10.57 11.08
C SER A 66 1.83 12.08 10.83
N LEU A 67 1.05 12.52 9.84
CA LEU A 67 0.76 13.96 9.63
C LEU A 67 0.05 14.59 10.84
N PHE A 68 -0.98 13.95 11.40
CA PHE A 68 -1.63 14.44 12.63
C PHE A 68 -0.64 14.53 13.80
N THR A 69 0.24 13.55 13.95
CA THR A 69 1.28 13.56 14.98
C THR A 69 2.27 14.71 14.77
N ILE A 70 2.66 15.00 13.52
CA ILE A 70 3.53 16.13 13.19
C ILE A 70 2.85 17.45 13.58
N VAL A 71 1.59 17.67 13.16
CA VAL A 71 0.85 18.91 13.44
C VAL A 71 0.68 19.13 14.95
N THR A 72 0.22 18.10 15.67
CA THR A 72 -0.02 18.19 17.12
C THR A 72 1.28 18.33 17.92
N SER A 73 2.33 17.60 17.54
CA SER A 73 3.63 17.71 18.21
C SER A 73 4.28 19.07 17.97
N THR A 74 4.23 19.58 16.73
CA THR A 74 4.76 20.91 16.38
C THR A 74 4.02 21.99 17.17
N SER A 75 2.68 21.94 17.20
CA SER A 75 1.87 22.91 17.96
C SER A 75 2.21 22.87 19.45
N THR A 76 2.36 21.67 20.03
CA THR A 76 2.72 21.50 21.45
C THR A 76 4.15 21.99 21.74
N ILE A 77 5.09 21.75 20.83
CA ILE A 77 6.47 22.22 20.93
C ILE A 77 6.49 23.75 20.94
N VAL A 78 5.76 24.41 20.03
CA VAL A 78 5.67 25.88 19.99
C VAL A 78 5.11 26.44 21.31
N VAL A 79 4.04 25.85 21.85
CA VAL A 79 3.48 26.27 23.14
C VAL A 79 4.50 26.13 24.27
N PHE A 80 5.17 24.98 24.39
CA PHE A 80 6.16 24.76 25.44
C PHE A 80 7.41 25.64 25.28
N LEU A 81 7.90 25.84 24.06
CA LEU A 81 9.01 26.77 23.81
C LEU A 81 8.62 28.18 24.23
N THR A 82 7.42 28.65 23.87
CA THR A 82 6.91 29.96 24.27
C THR A 82 6.86 30.08 25.80
N LEU A 83 6.33 29.07 26.49
CA LEU A 83 6.30 29.04 27.96
C LEU A 83 7.70 29.06 28.59
N LEU A 84 8.67 28.33 28.01
CA LEU A 84 10.06 28.36 28.49
C LEU A 84 10.65 29.77 28.35
N PHE A 85 10.47 30.42 27.19
CA PHE A 85 11.00 31.76 26.93
C PHE A 85 10.37 32.83 27.84
N LEU A 86 9.07 32.71 28.13
CA LEU A 86 8.37 33.58 29.08
C LEU A 86 8.85 33.38 30.52
N LEU A 87 9.28 32.16 30.87
CA LEU A 87 9.75 31.84 32.22
C LEU A 87 11.19 32.35 32.46
N SER A 88 12.10 32.09 31.51
CA SER A 88 13.44 32.68 31.49
C SER A 88 14.06 32.52 30.10
N TRP A 89 14.24 33.64 29.41
CA TRP A 89 14.88 33.64 28.09
C TRP A 89 16.34 33.18 28.14
N GLN A 90 17.07 33.42 29.23
CA GLN A 90 18.46 32.97 29.40
C GLN A 90 18.54 31.44 29.45
N LEU A 91 17.69 30.82 30.28
CA LEU A 91 17.64 29.36 30.38
C LEU A 91 17.13 28.72 29.08
N SER A 92 16.18 29.37 28.40
CA SER A 92 15.71 28.93 27.08
C SER A 92 16.80 28.96 26.03
N ALA A 93 17.61 30.02 25.96
CA ALA A 93 18.71 30.12 25.00
C ALA A 93 19.73 28.99 25.21
N VAL A 94 20.11 28.72 26.47
CA VAL A 94 21.02 27.62 26.82
C VAL A 94 20.40 26.27 26.48
N ALA A 95 19.14 26.03 26.86
CA ALA A 95 18.44 24.79 26.56
C ALA A 95 18.33 24.55 25.05
N LEU A 96 18.03 25.60 24.27
CA LEU A 96 17.97 25.52 22.81
C LEU A 96 19.34 25.20 22.22
N ALA A 97 20.41 25.82 22.70
CA ALA A 97 21.78 25.53 22.28
C ALA A 97 22.19 24.07 22.60
N CYS A 98 21.92 23.58 23.81
CA CYS A 98 22.23 22.21 24.19
C CYS A 98 21.40 21.18 23.42
N THR A 99 20.11 21.45 23.20
CA THR A 99 19.20 20.53 22.50
C THR A 99 19.32 20.60 20.98
N ALA A 100 19.90 21.67 20.41
CA ALA A 100 20.17 21.79 18.97
C ALA A 100 21.10 20.68 18.42
N LEU A 101 21.89 20.03 19.29
CA LEU A 101 22.73 18.89 18.93
C LEU A 101 21.94 17.58 18.75
N ILE A 102 20.72 17.49 19.30
CA ILE A 102 19.92 16.26 19.27
C ILE A 102 19.41 15.95 17.85
N PRO A 103 18.74 16.87 17.11
CA PRO A 103 18.25 16.59 15.76
C PRO A 103 19.31 16.04 14.78
N PRO A 104 20.52 16.63 14.63
CA PRO A 104 21.51 16.10 13.69
C PRO A 104 22.01 14.70 14.10
N LEU A 105 22.22 14.43 15.39
CA LEU A 105 22.64 13.12 15.88
C LEU A 105 21.56 12.04 15.64
N VAL A 106 20.30 12.36 15.96
CA VAL A 106 19.18 11.46 15.69
C VAL A 106 18.99 11.25 14.18
N HIS A 107 19.19 12.30 13.38
CA HIS A 107 19.13 12.20 11.92
C HIS A 107 20.18 11.22 11.36
N LEU A 108 21.42 11.24 11.88
CA LEU A 108 22.47 10.28 11.49
C LEU A 108 22.07 8.83 11.81
N ILE A 109 21.51 8.58 13.00
CA ILE A 109 21.01 7.26 13.40
C ILE A 109 19.88 6.84 12.45
N ASN A 110 18.89 7.71 12.22
CA ASN A 110 17.75 7.45 11.35
C ASN A 110 18.16 7.18 9.90
N MET A 111 19.18 7.87 9.37
CA MET A 111 19.73 7.55 8.06
C MET A 111 20.30 6.14 8.00
N ARG A 112 21.01 5.73 9.07
CA ARG A 112 21.55 4.36 9.16
C ARG A 112 20.44 3.32 9.26
N VAL A 113 19.42 3.58 10.09
CA VAL A 113 18.22 2.73 10.21
C VAL A 113 17.52 2.62 8.86
N LYS A 114 17.31 3.73 8.13
CA LYS A 114 16.66 3.74 6.82
C LYS A 114 17.42 2.88 5.79
N ARG A 115 18.75 2.95 5.77
CA ARG A 115 19.57 2.09 4.90
C ARG A 115 19.43 0.61 5.28
N MET A 116 19.44 0.28 6.57
CA MET A 116 19.25 -1.09 7.06
C MET A 116 17.84 -1.62 6.83
N SER A 117 16.83 -0.75 6.92
CA SER A 117 15.43 -1.06 6.66
C SER A 117 15.21 -1.57 5.25
N ARG A 118 15.81 -0.91 4.24
CA ARG A 118 15.75 -1.40 2.84
C ARG A 118 16.31 -2.82 2.69
N VAL A 119 17.44 -3.11 3.34
CA VAL A 119 18.08 -4.44 3.30
C VAL A 119 17.24 -5.49 4.05
N ALA A 120 16.67 -5.12 5.19
CA ALA A 120 15.82 -6.01 5.98
C ALA A 120 14.49 -6.31 5.26
N LEU A 121 13.86 -5.29 4.65
CA LEU A 121 12.65 -5.42 3.83
C LEU A 121 12.89 -6.32 2.62
N ALA A 122 14.00 -6.14 1.88
CA ALA A 122 14.33 -6.99 0.74
C ALA A 122 14.53 -8.46 1.15
N ALA A 123 15.18 -8.72 2.29
CA ALA A 123 15.31 -10.08 2.82
C ALA A 123 13.95 -10.69 3.20
N ASN A 124 13.05 -9.89 3.77
CA ASN A 124 11.69 -10.33 4.13
C ASN A 124 10.82 -10.60 2.91
N GLU A 125 10.95 -9.78 1.87
CA GLU A 125 10.25 -9.98 0.59
C GLU A 125 10.71 -11.29 -0.08
N ALA A 126 12.02 -11.55 -0.11
CA ALA A 126 12.57 -12.82 -0.59
C ALA A 126 12.06 -14.03 0.22
N LEU A 127 11.96 -13.91 1.55
CA LEU A 127 11.36 -14.94 2.40
C LEU A 127 9.89 -15.17 2.04
N ALA A 128 9.10 -14.10 1.87
CA ALA A 128 7.69 -14.20 1.51
C ALA A 128 7.49 -14.87 0.13
N GLN A 129 8.30 -14.50 -0.87
CA GLN A 129 8.28 -15.15 -2.19
C GLN A 129 8.62 -16.64 -2.09
N GLN A 130 9.64 -16.99 -1.31
CA GLN A 130 9.98 -18.40 -1.06
C GLN A 130 8.80 -19.14 -0.40
N THR A 131 8.19 -18.56 0.64
CA THR A 131 7.02 -19.15 1.30
C THR A 131 5.87 -19.37 0.33
N TRP A 132 5.57 -18.39 -0.52
CA TRP A 132 4.52 -18.51 -1.53
C TRP A 132 4.81 -19.64 -2.53
N SER A 133 6.05 -19.73 -3.00
CA SER A 133 6.49 -20.83 -3.88
C SER A 133 6.36 -22.19 -3.20
N SER A 134 6.71 -22.31 -1.92
CA SER A 134 6.62 -23.57 -1.18
C SER A 134 5.17 -23.97 -0.91
N LEU A 135 4.29 -23.00 -0.62
CA LEU A 135 2.86 -23.25 -0.45
C LEU A 135 2.21 -23.76 -1.74
N ASN A 136 2.52 -23.13 -2.88
CA ASN A 136 2.01 -23.59 -4.19
C ASN A 136 2.61 -24.94 -4.62
N ALA A 137 3.76 -25.33 -4.07
CA ALA A 137 4.42 -26.61 -4.33
C ALA A 137 4.18 -27.66 -3.23
N LEU A 138 3.25 -27.44 -2.28
CA LEU A 138 3.04 -28.33 -1.13
C LEU A 138 2.84 -29.79 -1.53
N ARG A 139 1.98 -30.03 -2.53
CA ARG A 139 1.72 -31.38 -3.05
C ARG A 139 2.99 -32.04 -3.57
N THR A 140 3.79 -31.30 -4.34
CA THR A 140 5.07 -31.77 -4.89
C THR A 140 6.09 -32.07 -3.79
N ILE A 141 6.21 -31.19 -2.79
CA ILE A 141 7.12 -31.38 -1.65
C ILE A 141 6.78 -32.67 -0.90
N HIS A 142 5.48 -32.92 -0.69
CA HIS A 142 5.01 -34.11 0.01
C HIS A 142 5.24 -35.39 -0.81
N ILE A 143 4.90 -35.39 -2.10
CA ILE A 143 5.12 -36.53 -3.01
C ILE A 143 6.61 -36.87 -3.10
N CYS A 144 7.49 -35.87 -3.16
CA CYS A 144 8.93 -36.09 -3.22
C CYS A 144 9.58 -36.38 -1.85
N GLY A 145 8.81 -36.39 -0.74
CA GLY A 145 9.34 -36.63 0.61
C GLY A 145 10.37 -35.60 1.09
N ARG A 146 10.33 -34.36 0.58
CA ARG A 146 11.38 -33.34 0.78
C ARG A 146 11.10 -32.29 1.85
N SER A 147 10.12 -32.53 2.74
CA SER A 147 9.71 -31.58 3.78
C SER A 147 10.86 -31.12 4.67
N ALA A 148 11.75 -32.02 5.10
CA ALA A 148 12.90 -31.67 5.95
C ALA A 148 13.89 -30.73 5.25
N ALA A 149 14.16 -30.97 3.96
CA ALA A 149 15.02 -30.11 3.16
C ALA A 149 14.41 -28.70 2.96
N GLU A 150 13.09 -28.64 2.76
CA GLU A 150 12.39 -27.35 2.63
C GLU A 150 12.39 -26.56 3.94
N VAL A 151 12.23 -27.23 5.10
CA VAL A 151 12.35 -26.60 6.42
C VAL A 151 13.75 -25.99 6.62
N LEU A 152 14.82 -26.71 6.26
CA LEU A 152 16.19 -26.17 6.34
C LEU A 152 16.38 -24.95 5.43
N ARG A 153 15.79 -24.99 4.21
CA ARG A 153 15.83 -23.86 3.29
C ARG A 153 15.08 -22.65 3.84
N PHE A 154 13.91 -22.85 4.44
CA PHE A 154 13.14 -21.79 5.10
C PHE A 154 13.88 -21.22 6.31
N GLN A 155 14.46 -22.08 7.15
CA GLN A 155 15.25 -21.66 8.31
C GLN A 155 16.39 -20.73 7.89
N LYS A 156 17.16 -21.05 6.86
CA LYS A 156 18.27 -20.20 6.38
C LYS A 156 17.80 -18.80 5.95
N SER A 157 16.69 -18.72 5.22
CA SER A 157 16.12 -17.43 4.78
C SER A 157 15.52 -16.65 5.95
N SER A 158 14.82 -17.33 6.86
CA SER A 158 14.27 -16.71 8.08
C SER A 158 15.38 -16.18 9.00
N ASP A 159 16.50 -16.91 9.11
CA ASP A 159 17.63 -16.52 9.95
C ASP A 159 18.36 -15.28 9.39
N LEU A 160 18.40 -15.12 8.06
CA LEU A 160 18.86 -13.89 7.42
C LEU A 160 17.94 -12.71 7.78
N VAL A 161 16.63 -12.87 7.66
CA VAL A 161 15.63 -11.85 8.07
C VAL A 161 15.85 -11.47 9.53
N ARG A 162 15.92 -12.46 10.43
CA ARG A 162 16.18 -12.26 11.86
C ARG A 162 17.43 -11.42 12.10
N ARG A 163 18.57 -11.77 11.50
CA ARG A 163 19.84 -11.04 11.68
C ARG A 163 19.75 -9.60 11.17
N ARG A 164 19.07 -9.35 10.04
CA ARG A 164 18.92 -8.00 9.46
C ARG A 164 17.98 -7.13 10.31
N PHE A 165 16.83 -7.66 10.73
CA PHE A 165 15.91 -6.94 11.59
C PHE A 165 16.50 -6.69 12.98
N LEU A 166 17.19 -7.66 13.58
CA LEU A 166 17.85 -7.48 14.87
C LEU A 166 18.89 -6.36 14.81
N ARG A 167 19.76 -6.36 13.79
CA ARG A 167 20.76 -5.29 13.62
C ARG A 167 20.11 -3.92 13.43
N MET A 168 19.04 -3.84 12.65
CA MET A 168 18.27 -2.61 12.49
C MET A 168 17.63 -2.15 13.80
N ALA A 169 17.01 -3.07 14.55
CA ALA A 169 16.36 -2.79 15.83
C ALA A 169 17.36 -2.30 16.88
N LEU A 170 18.54 -2.92 16.98
CA LEU A 170 19.60 -2.49 17.91
C LEU A 170 20.10 -1.07 17.58
N ILE A 171 20.26 -0.73 16.30
CA ILE A 171 20.65 0.63 15.89
C ILE A 171 19.53 1.62 16.23
N SER A 172 18.27 1.26 15.95
CA SER A 172 17.11 2.11 16.26
C SER A 172 16.93 2.34 17.76
N ALA A 173 17.15 1.30 18.57
CA ALA A 173 17.04 1.35 20.03
C ALA A 173 18.05 2.32 20.67
N GLY A 174 19.20 2.54 20.03
CA GLY A 174 20.20 3.52 20.47
C GLY A 174 19.71 4.97 20.47
N THR A 175 18.62 5.29 19.76
CA THR A 175 18.09 6.66 19.68
C THR A 175 17.67 7.19 21.04
N ALA A 176 16.94 6.40 21.84
CA ALA A 176 16.42 6.84 23.13
C ALA A 176 17.54 7.11 24.16
N PRO A 177 18.49 6.18 24.43
CA PRO A 177 19.59 6.43 25.35
C PRO A 177 20.46 7.63 24.95
N VAL A 178 20.76 7.80 23.66
CA VAL A 178 21.53 8.95 23.17
C VAL A 178 20.80 10.26 23.47
N THR A 179 19.49 10.31 23.23
CA THR A 179 18.70 11.52 23.52
C THR A 179 18.58 11.77 25.02
N GLU A 180 18.47 10.74 25.85
CA GLU A 180 18.37 10.85 27.31
C GLU A 180 19.67 11.35 27.93
N VAL A 181 20.83 10.84 27.49
CA VAL A 181 22.15 11.31 27.95
C VAL A 181 22.37 12.78 27.57
N LEU A 182 22.03 13.17 26.33
CA LEU A 182 22.19 14.56 25.89
C LEU A 182 21.28 15.53 26.66
N VAL A 183 20.04 15.13 26.93
CA VAL A 183 19.11 15.94 27.74
C VAL A 183 19.58 16.02 29.19
N SER A 184 20.04 14.91 29.77
CA SER A 184 20.59 14.89 31.13
C SER A 184 21.82 15.79 31.26
N ALA A 185 22.71 15.77 30.26
CA ALA A 185 23.85 16.68 30.18
C ALA A 185 23.40 18.15 30.05
N ALA A 186 22.38 18.43 29.23
CA ALA A 186 21.81 19.77 29.10
C ALA A 186 21.22 20.27 30.44
N ILE A 187 20.49 19.42 31.16
CA ILE A 187 19.95 19.72 32.49
C ILE A 187 21.08 20.03 33.47
N ALA A 188 22.16 19.23 33.48
CA ALA A 188 23.31 19.46 34.35
C ALA A 188 24.00 20.81 34.04
N VAL A 189 24.20 21.14 32.76
CA VAL A 189 24.76 22.43 32.34
C VAL A 189 23.86 23.59 32.77
N ILE A 190 22.55 23.46 32.57
CA ILE A 190 21.57 24.48 33.00
C ILE A 190 21.61 24.66 34.52
N ALA A 191 21.69 23.58 35.31
CA ALA A 191 21.75 23.65 36.76
C ALA A 191 22.99 24.41 37.27
N VAL A 192 24.16 24.17 36.66
CA VAL A 192 25.42 24.87 37.00
C VAL A 192 25.40 26.34 36.55
N LEU A 193 24.80 26.66 35.41
CA LEU A 193 24.65 28.05 34.96
C LEU A 193 23.66 28.83 35.84
N VAL A 194 22.63 28.16 36.35
CA VAL A 194 21.63 28.74 37.25
C VAL A 194 22.24 29.12 38.61
N SER A 195 23.14 28.30 39.16
CA SER A 195 23.80 28.65 40.43
C SER A 195 24.58 29.97 40.35
N ASN A 196 24.98 30.39 39.16
CA ASN A 196 25.76 31.61 38.94
C ASN A 196 24.90 32.83 38.52
N THR A 197 23.62 32.64 38.20
CA THR A 197 22.74 33.69 37.64
C THR A 197 21.68 34.20 38.61
N GLY A 198 21.58 33.61 39.81
CA GLY A 198 20.65 34.05 40.85
C GLY A 198 19.18 33.73 40.55
N VAL A 199 18.90 32.83 39.59
CA VAL A 199 17.53 32.41 39.27
C VAL A 199 16.94 31.62 40.45
N GLY A 200 15.71 31.97 40.85
CA GLY A 200 15.02 31.31 41.95
C GLY A 200 14.75 29.82 41.70
N LEU A 201 14.84 29.01 42.75
CA LEU A 201 14.65 27.55 42.71
C LEU A 201 13.30 27.14 42.08
N ALA A 202 12.23 27.90 42.36
CA ALA A 202 10.90 27.65 41.77
C ALA A 202 10.89 27.77 40.25
N THR A 203 11.58 28.78 39.70
CA THR A 203 11.73 29.00 38.26
C THR A 203 12.53 27.87 37.63
N LEU A 204 13.61 27.42 38.28
CA LEU A 204 14.41 26.28 37.83
C LEU A 204 13.59 24.99 37.78
N VAL A 205 12.85 24.67 38.85
CA VAL A 205 12.01 23.46 38.91
C VAL A 205 10.90 23.52 37.85
N GLY A 206 10.24 24.67 37.69
CA GLY A 206 9.23 24.87 36.64
C GLY A 206 9.81 24.71 35.23
N PHE A 207 10.99 25.28 34.99
CA PHE A 207 11.71 25.17 33.72
C PHE A 207 12.05 23.71 33.39
N LEU A 208 12.66 22.99 34.33
CA LEU A 208 13.01 21.58 34.17
C LEU A 208 11.76 20.70 33.94
N ALA A 209 10.66 20.96 34.64
CA ALA A 209 9.41 20.23 34.47
C ALA A 209 8.81 20.43 33.06
N ILE A 210 8.89 21.64 32.51
CA ILE A 210 8.44 21.92 31.13
C ILE A 210 9.41 21.28 30.12
N LEU A 211 10.72 21.37 30.34
CA LEU A 211 11.74 20.78 29.47
C LEU A 211 11.60 19.26 29.35
N LEU A 212 11.40 18.55 30.48
CA LEU A 212 11.17 17.10 30.48
C LEU A 212 9.86 16.70 29.77
N ARG A 213 8.84 17.57 29.77
CA ARG A 213 7.60 17.35 29.02
C ARG A 213 7.73 17.65 27.52
N LEU A 214 8.66 18.52 27.13
CA LEU A 214 8.95 18.86 25.74
C LEU A 214 9.67 17.71 25.02
N GLN A 215 10.59 17.01 25.71
CA GLN A 215 11.40 15.91 25.16
C GLN A 215 10.60 14.85 24.37
N PRO A 216 9.56 14.18 24.92
CA PRO A 216 8.82 13.16 24.17
C PRO A 216 8.10 13.72 22.94
N ARG A 217 7.79 15.03 22.91
CA ARG A 217 7.15 15.68 21.76
C ARG A 217 8.12 15.89 20.61
N ILE A 218 9.37 16.23 20.90
CA ILE A 218 10.44 16.31 19.88
C ILE A 218 10.68 14.93 19.27
N LEU A 219 10.78 13.88 20.11
CA LEU A 219 10.96 12.51 19.63
C LEU A 219 9.78 12.03 18.77
N ALA A 220 8.55 12.33 19.18
CA ALA A 220 7.35 12.02 18.41
C ALA A 220 7.31 12.74 17.05
N LEU A 221 7.76 14.00 16.99
CA LEU A 221 7.86 14.75 15.73
C LEU A 221 8.87 14.11 14.78
N VAL A 222 10.08 13.81 15.27
CA VAL A 222 11.15 13.22 14.46
C VAL A 222 10.77 11.83 13.94
N SER A 223 10.14 11.00 14.79
CA SER A 223 9.68 9.67 14.38
C SER A 223 8.52 9.74 13.38
N ALA A 224 7.56 10.64 13.57
CA ALA A 224 6.45 10.84 12.64
C ALA A 224 6.92 11.34 11.27
N GLN A 225 7.93 12.22 11.22
CA GLN A 225 8.57 12.62 9.96
C GLN A 225 9.24 11.43 9.25
N ALA A 226 9.98 10.60 9.99
CA ALA A 226 10.61 9.40 9.43
C ALA A 226 9.58 8.41 8.87
N ASN A 227 8.47 8.21 9.58
CA ASN A 227 7.36 7.35 9.15
C ASN A 227 6.64 7.91 7.92
N LEU A 228 6.39 9.22 7.87
CA LEU A 228 5.77 9.84 6.70
C LEU A 228 6.62 9.61 5.43
N LEU A 229 7.93 9.77 5.54
CA LEU A 229 8.86 9.50 4.44
C LEU A 229 8.93 8.01 4.07
N SER A 230 8.74 7.09 5.03
CA SER A 230 8.76 5.64 4.75
C SER A 230 7.47 5.16 4.09
N HIS A 231 6.33 5.81 4.37
CA HIS A 231 5.01 5.48 3.80
C HIS A 231 4.70 6.20 2.48
N HIS A 232 5.55 7.09 2.00
CA HIS A 232 5.31 7.85 0.77
C HIS A 232 5.00 6.95 -0.44
N GLY A 233 5.74 5.84 -0.62
CA GLY A 233 5.47 4.89 -1.72
C GLY A 233 4.08 4.27 -1.66
N SER A 234 3.58 3.98 -0.45
CA SER A 234 2.24 3.44 -0.23
C SER A 234 1.15 4.44 -0.59
N VAL A 235 1.34 5.72 -0.23
CA VAL A 235 0.41 6.82 -0.58
C VAL A 235 0.32 6.98 -2.09
N VAL A 236 1.46 6.94 -2.79
CA VAL A 236 1.50 7.01 -4.27
C VAL A 236 0.80 5.79 -4.88
N ALA A 237 1.12 4.58 -4.44
CA ALA A 237 0.51 3.34 -4.98
C ALA A 237 -1.02 3.32 -4.80
N VAL A 238 -1.52 3.72 -3.63
CA VAL A 238 -2.96 3.82 -3.38
C VAL A 238 -3.58 4.94 -4.21
N GLY A 239 -2.90 6.08 -4.35
CA GLY A 239 -3.32 7.19 -5.20
C GLY A 239 -3.46 6.79 -6.67
N GLU A 240 -2.46 6.12 -7.23
CA GLU A 240 -2.49 5.55 -8.59
C GLU A 240 -3.62 4.53 -8.74
N ALA A 241 -3.78 3.65 -7.75
CA ALA A 241 -4.84 2.65 -7.77
C ALA A 241 -6.23 3.29 -7.83
N LEU A 242 -6.47 4.34 -7.04
CA LEU A 242 -7.73 5.10 -7.04
C LEU A 242 -7.90 5.98 -8.29
N ALA A 243 -6.82 6.54 -8.82
CA ALA A 243 -6.86 7.38 -10.02
C ALA A 243 -7.23 6.59 -11.28
N ALA A 244 -6.75 5.35 -11.40
CA ALA A 244 -7.11 4.47 -12.51
C ALA A 244 -8.63 4.19 -12.59
N SER A 245 -9.35 4.25 -11.46
CA SER A 245 -10.82 4.13 -11.44
C SER A 245 -11.54 5.30 -12.13
N ARG A 246 -10.87 6.45 -12.29
CA ARG A 246 -11.45 7.66 -12.88
C ARG A 246 -11.27 7.72 -14.39
N ALA A 247 -10.40 6.87 -14.95
CA ALA A 247 -10.36 6.67 -16.39
C ALA A 247 -11.65 5.91 -16.80
N PRO A 248 -12.34 6.33 -17.88
CA PRO A 248 -13.59 5.69 -18.28
C PRO A 248 -13.35 4.21 -18.60
N SER A 249 -13.78 3.35 -17.69
CA SER A 249 -13.79 1.91 -17.84
C SER A 249 -14.84 1.52 -18.86
N THR A 250 -14.44 1.43 -20.14
CA THR A 250 -15.35 1.20 -21.28
C THR A 250 -16.40 2.32 -21.44
N PRO A 251 -16.73 2.77 -22.66
CA PRO A 251 -17.90 3.62 -22.81
C PRO A 251 -19.13 2.79 -22.42
N ASP A 252 -19.66 3.01 -21.23
CA ASP A 252 -21.01 2.61 -20.77
C ASP A 252 -22.15 3.26 -21.62
N GLY A 253 -21.84 3.69 -22.85
CA GLY A 253 -22.71 4.43 -23.76
C GLY A 253 -23.21 3.62 -24.94
N GLY A 254 -23.05 2.29 -24.92
CA GLY A 254 -23.66 1.41 -25.92
C GLY A 254 -25.17 1.28 -25.72
N ALA A 255 -25.89 0.91 -26.78
CA ALA A 255 -27.32 0.63 -26.66
C ALA A 255 -27.55 -0.63 -25.80
N PRO A 256 -28.58 -0.67 -24.95
CA PRO A 256 -28.88 -1.84 -24.14
C PRO A 256 -29.27 -3.03 -25.01
N PHE A 257 -28.67 -4.19 -24.75
CA PHE A 257 -28.98 -5.43 -25.45
C PHE A 257 -30.12 -6.18 -24.78
N THR A 258 -31.18 -6.48 -25.52
CA THR A 258 -32.37 -7.16 -24.98
C THR A 258 -32.38 -8.65 -25.24
N ALA A 259 -32.19 -9.08 -26.49
CA ALA A 259 -32.28 -10.47 -26.93
C ALA A 259 -31.67 -10.64 -28.33
N LEU A 260 -31.12 -11.83 -28.60
CA LEU A 260 -30.57 -12.21 -29.90
C LEU A 260 -31.69 -12.59 -30.88
N ARG A 261 -31.68 -12.00 -32.08
CA ARG A 261 -32.70 -12.19 -33.13
C ARG A 261 -32.20 -13.03 -34.30
N ASP A 262 -31.02 -12.73 -34.81
CA ASP A 262 -30.47 -13.33 -36.03
C ASP A 262 -29.23 -14.18 -35.72
N GLY A 263 -28.25 -13.61 -35.02
CA GLY A 263 -27.00 -14.30 -34.76
C GLY A 263 -25.80 -13.40 -34.51
N ILE A 264 -24.65 -14.04 -34.37
CA ILE A 264 -23.35 -13.41 -34.12
C ILE A 264 -22.47 -13.61 -35.35
N GLN A 265 -21.86 -12.54 -35.83
CA GLN A 265 -20.94 -12.58 -36.96
C GLN A 265 -19.59 -11.98 -36.59
N VAL A 266 -18.54 -12.77 -36.77
CA VAL A 266 -17.14 -12.34 -36.66
C VAL A 266 -16.63 -12.09 -38.09
N ARG A 267 -16.08 -10.90 -38.35
CA ARG A 267 -15.57 -10.50 -39.66
C ARG A 267 -14.10 -10.13 -39.60
N ASP A 268 -13.27 -10.89 -40.32
CA ASP A 268 -11.84 -10.68 -40.55
C ASP A 268 -11.08 -10.32 -39.27
N LEU A 269 -11.41 -11.03 -38.19
CA LEU A 269 -10.97 -10.71 -36.85
C LEU A 269 -9.51 -11.09 -36.65
N THR A 270 -8.71 -10.08 -36.32
CA THR A 270 -7.31 -10.23 -35.95
C THR A 270 -7.09 -9.65 -34.57
N LEU A 271 -6.48 -10.42 -33.67
CA LEU A 271 -6.14 -9.99 -32.31
C LEU A 271 -4.65 -10.19 -32.06
N LEU A 272 -4.01 -9.12 -31.61
CA LEU A 272 -2.63 -9.10 -31.14
C LEU A 272 -2.62 -8.71 -29.66
N TYR A 273 -2.04 -9.56 -28.81
CA TYR A 273 -1.80 -9.18 -27.43
C TYR A 273 -0.68 -8.12 -27.37
N PRO A 274 -0.82 -7.08 -26.52
CA PRO A 274 0.22 -6.06 -26.41
C PRO A 274 1.57 -6.65 -26.01
N GLY A 275 2.64 -6.21 -26.68
CA GLY A 275 4.00 -6.72 -26.49
C GLY A 275 4.33 -7.98 -27.28
N THR A 276 3.38 -8.52 -28.06
CA THR A 276 3.64 -9.62 -29.00
C THR A 276 3.65 -9.11 -30.44
N SER A 277 4.47 -9.69 -31.30
CA SER A 277 4.51 -9.38 -32.74
C SER A 277 3.64 -10.33 -33.57
N ARG A 278 3.26 -11.48 -33.01
CA ARG A 278 2.49 -12.51 -33.71
C ARG A 278 1.03 -12.50 -33.24
N PRO A 279 0.05 -12.33 -34.15
CA PRO A 279 -1.36 -12.38 -33.81
C PRO A 279 -1.76 -13.76 -33.27
N VAL A 280 -2.59 -13.76 -32.22
CA VAL A 280 -3.15 -14.99 -31.63
C VAL A 280 -4.38 -15.47 -32.41
N LEU A 281 -5.11 -14.53 -33.02
CA LEU A 281 -6.19 -14.76 -33.99
C LEU A 281 -5.84 -13.95 -35.24
N SER A 282 -5.92 -14.56 -36.42
CA SER A 282 -5.59 -13.93 -37.70
C SER A 282 -6.72 -14.15 -38.70
N ASP A 283 -7.29 -13.05 -39.21
CA ASP A 283 -8.34 -13.02 -40.24
C ASP A 283 -9.47 -14.03 -40.01
N VAL A 284 -9.95 -14.15 -38.76
CA VAL A 284 -10.99 -15.10 -38.38
C VAL A 284 -12.36 -14.56 -38.80
N SER A 285 -13.06 -15.33 -39.63
CA SER A 285 -14.44 -15.06 -40.04
C SER A 285 -15.35 -16.23 -39.69
N LEU A 286 -16.42 -15.96 -38.92
CA LEU A 286 -17.35 -16.96 -38.39
C LEU A 286 -18.75 -16.38 -38.35
N THR A 287 -19.77 -17.18 -38.68
CA THR A 287 -21.18 -16.79 -38.47
C THR A 287 -21.89 -17.85 -37.65
N VAL A 288 -22.46 -17.45 -36.52
CA VAL A 288 -23.25 -18.29 -35.61
C VAL A 288 -24.69 -17.81 -35.68
N LYS A 289 -25.56 -18.58 -36.35
CA LYS A 289 -26.98 -18.24 -36.46
C LYS A 289 -27.71 -18.57 -35.15
N ARG A 290 -28.75 -17.80 -34.84
CA ARG A 290 -29.63 -18.06 -33.69
C ARG A 290 -30.18 -19.48 -33.77
N GLY A 291 -30.17 -20.18 -32.63
CA GLY A 291 -30.68 -21.56 -32.51
C GLY A 291 -29.75 -22.65 -33.06
N THR A 292 -28.54 -22.28 -33.51
CA THR A 292 -27.54 -23.25 -33.96
C THR A 292 -26.50 -23.53 -32.89
N MET A 293 -25.92 -24.72 -32.93
CA MET A 293 -24.78 -25.11 -32.10
C MET A 293 -23.53 -25.15 -32.98
N VAL A 294 -22.51 -24.39 -32.59
CA VAL A 294 -21.23 -24.34 -33.29
C VAL A 294 -20.15 -24.88 -32.35
N ALA A 295 -19.42 -25.89 -32.80
CA ALA A 295 -18.28 -26.44 -32.09
C ALA A 295 -16.98 -25.87 -32.66
N ILE A 296 -16.12 -25.32 -31.79
CA ILE A 296 -14.79 -24.82 -32.16
C ILE A 296 -13.75 -25.84 -31.67
N VAL A 297 -13.05 -26.48 -32.61
CA VAL A 297 -12.09 -27.55 -32.31
C VAL A 297 -10.70 -27.15 -32.80
N GLY A 298 -9.65 -27.53 -32.07
CA GLY A 298 -8.26 -27.25 -32.43
C GLY A 298 -7.30 -27.62 -31.31
N SER A 299 -5.99 -27.64 -31.61
CA SER A 299 -4.93 -27.94 -30.65
C SER A 299 -4.92 -26.97 -29.45
N SER A 300 -4.34 -27.39 -28.31
CA SER A 300 -4.12 -26.47 -27.19
C SER A 300 -3.30 -25.26 -27.65
N GLY A 301 -3.68 -24.06 -27.22
CA GLY A 301 -3.04 -22.81 -27.65
C GLY A 301 -3.46 -22.27 -29.02
N SER A 302 -4.41 -22.90 -29.73
CA SER A 302 -4.89 -22.43 -31.04
C SER A 302 -5.75 -21.15 -31.03
N GLY A 303 -5.91 -20.48 -29.87
CA GLY A 303 -6.69 -19.24 -29.74
C GLY A 303 -8.19 -19.40 -29.44
N LYS A 304 -8.68 -20.62 -29.14
CA LYS A 304 -10.11 -20.88 -28.87
C LYS A 304 -10.67 -20.04 -27.71
N SER A 305 -10.00 -20.07 -26.56
CA SER A 305 -10.39 -19.27 -25.38
C SER A 305 -10.33 -17.79 -25.70
N THR A 306 -9.30 -17.35 -26.42
CA THR A 306 -9.18 -15.97 -26.86
C THR A 306 -10.32 -15.50 -27.75
N LEU A 307 -10.84 -16.35 -28.64
CA LEU A 307 -12.01 -16.02 -29.45
C LEU A 307 -13.26 -15.84 -28.56
N LEU A 308 -13.44 -16.69 -27.55
CA LEU A 308 -14.50 -16.53 -26.55
C LEU A 308 -14.35 -15.21 -25.78
N ASP A 309 -13.13 -14.84 -25.38
CA ASP A 309 -12.87 -13.57 -24.67
C ASP A 309 -13.27 -12.35 -25.51
N VAL A 310 -13.07 -12.40 -26.83
CA VAL A 310 -13.53 -11.33 -27.72
C VAL A 310 -15.05 -11.31 -27.86
N LEU A 311 -15.70 -12.48 -27.97
CA LEU A 311 -17.17 -12.59 -28.00
C LEU A 311 -17.83 -12.10 -26.70
N LEU A 312 -17.18 -12.31 -25.55
CA LEU A 312 -17.58 -11.80 -24.24
C LEU A 312 -17.21 -10.33 -24.03
N GLY A 313 -16.50 -9.71 -24.99
CA GLY A 313 -16.06 -8.33 -24.94
C GLY A 313 -14.97 -8.05 -23.89
N PHE A 314 -14.25 -9.08 -23.42
CA PHE A 314 -13.10 -8.92 -22.54
C PHE A 314 -11.86 -8.43 -23.28
N GLN A 315 -11.71 -8.85 -24.55
CA GLN A 315 -10.66 -8.38 -25.46
C GLN A 315 -11.28 -7.63 -26.64
N ARG A 316 -10.60 -6.58 -27.10
CA ARG A 316 -10.99 -5.86 -28.33
C ARG A 316 -10.08 -6.28 -29.47
N PRO A 317 -10.64 -6.63 -30.64
CA PRO A 317 -9.83 -7.01 -31.79
C PRO A 317 -8.97 -5.83 -32.26
N THR A 318 -7.77 -6.12 -32.76
CA THR A 318 -6.87 -5.14 -33.35
C THR A 318 -7.36 -4.71 -34.74
N ARG A 319 -7.96 -5.65 -35.48
CA ARG A 319 -8.61 -5.45 -36.78
C ARG A 319 -9.83 -6.36 -36.91
N GLY A 320 -10.81 -5.93 -37.69
CA GLY A 320 -12.08 -6.63 -37.84
C GLY A 320 -13.05 -6.27 -36.72
N GLU A 321 -14.21 -6.92 -36.71
CA GLU A 321 -15.26 -6.65 -35.73
C GLU A 321 -16.12 -7.88 -35.43
N VAL A 322 -16.82 -7.80 -34.30
CA VAL A 322 -17.89 -8.73 -33.92
C VAL A 322 -19.21 -7.97 -34.01
N LEU A 323 -20.17 -8.56 -34.72
CA LEU A 323 -21.52 -8.04 -34.92
C LEU A 323 -22.51 -8.96 -34.20
N VAL A 324 -23.42 -8.38 -33.44
CA VAL A 324 -24.58 -9.06 -32.84
C VAL A 324 -25.82 -8.46 -33.49
N ASP A 325 -26.58 -9.27 -34.24
CA ASP A 325 -27.73 -8.81 -35.03
C ASP A 325 -27.42 -7.57 -35.90
N ALA A 326 -26.29 -7.64 -36.63
CA ALA A 326 -25.72 -6.56 -37.44
C ALA A 326 -25.24 -5.30 -36.68
N THR A 327 -25.33 -5.27 -35.35
CA THR A 327 -24.81 -4.18 -34.52
C THR A 327 -23.41 -4.51 -34.01
N PRO A 328 -22.39 -3.65 -34.21
CA PRO A 328 -21.06 -3.89 -33.66
C PRO A 328 -21.10 -4.02 -32.14
N LEU A 329 -20.43 -5.05 -31.60
CA LEU A 329 -20.34 -5.30 -30.16
C LEU A 329 -19.77 -4.08 -29.40
N SER A 330 -18.93 -3.28 -30.05
CA SER A 330 -18.38 -2.03 -29.53
C SER A 330 -19.42 -0.92 -29.28
N LYS A 331 -20.62 -1.04 -29.88
CA LYS A 331 -21.75 -0.11 -29.73
C LYS A 331 -22.84 -0.65 -28.81
N ILE A 332 -22.64 -1.82 -28.22
CA ILE A 332 -23.58 -2.47 -27.32
C ILE A 332 -23.09 -2.28 -25.88
N ASP A 333 -24.01 -2.04 -24.95
CA ASP A 333 -23.69 -2.09 -23.53
C ASP A 333 -23.26 -3.51 -23.13
N LEU A 334 -21.99 -3.67 -22.74
CA LEU A 334 -21.42 -4.97 -22.41
C LEU A 334 -22.06 -5.62 -21.18
N LYS A 335 -22.63 -4.82 -20.27
CA LYS A 335 -23.31 -5.36 -19.08
C LYS A 335 -24.59 -6.09 -19.47
N SER A 336 -25.44 -5.45 -20.27
CA SER A 336 -26.66 -6.08 -20.79
C SER A 336 -26.35 -7.24 -21.74
N TRP A 337 -25.31 -7.14 -22.57
CA TRP A 337 -24.83 -8.26 -23.40
C TRP A 337 -24.47 -9.49 -22.56
N ARG A 338 -23.55 -9.33 -21.58
CA ARG A 338 -23.09 -10.44 -20.73
C ARG A 338 -24.19 -11.04 -19.87
N SER A 339 -25.20 -10.24 -19.47
CA SER A 339 -26.36 -10.74 -18.72
C SER A 339 -27.20 -11.78 -19.49
N ARG A 340 -27.02 -11.88 -20.81
CA ARG A 340 -27.70 -12.83 -21.70
C ARG A 340 -26.84 -14.01 -22.12
N ILE A 341 -25.63 -14.15 -21.58
CA ILE A 341 -24.70 -15.22 -21.90
C ILE A 341 -24.47 -16.06 -20.65
N SER A 342 -24.50 -17.38 -20.82
CA SER A 342 -24.09 -18.33 -19.79
C SER A 342 -22.76 -18.96 -20.21
N VAL A 343 -21.78 -18.95 -19.31
CA VAL A 343 -20.45 -19.53 -19.51
C VAL A 343 -20.30 -20.68 -18.53
N VAL A 344 -19.85 -21.83 -19.04
CA VAL A 344 -19.47 -22.99 -18.23
C VAL A 344 -17.97 -23.17 -18.42
N ASP A 345 -17.20 -22.88 -17.37
CA ASP A 345 -15.75 -22.98 -17.39
C ASP A 345 -15.29 -24.42 -17.12
N GLN A 346 -14.06 -24.74 -17.53
CA GLN A 346 -13.46 -26.05 -17.30
C GLN A 346 -13.28 -26.33 -15.80
N ASP A 347 -12.88 -25.31 -15.04
CA ASP A 347 -12.74 -25.35 -13.58
C ASP A 347 -13.68 -24.30 -12.96
N PRO A 348 -14.95 -24.63 -12.67
CA PRO A 348 -15.91 -23.66 -12.18
C PRO A 348 -15.51 -23.12 -10.80
N TYR A 349 -15.44 -21.80 -10.69
CA TYR A 349 -15.25 -21.14 -9.40
C TYR A 349 -16.60 -20.96 -8.72
N VAL A 350 -16.75 -21.55 -7.53
CA VAL A 350 -17.93 -21.39 -6.68
C VAL A 350 -17.57 -20.41 -5.56
N PHE A 351 -18.37 -19.37 -5.38
CA PHE A 351 -18.22 -18.47 -4.25
C PHE A 351 -18.68 -19.17 -2.96
N ASP A 352 -17.87 -19.08 -1.91
CA ASP A 352 -18.21 -19.58 -0.56
C ASP A 352 -19.37 -18.79 0.09
#